data_AF-A0A6B0HDU9-F1
#
_entry.id   AF-A0A6B0HDU9-F1
#
_cell.length_a   1.000
_cell.length_b   1.000
_cell.length_c   1.000
_cell.angle_alpha   90.00
_cell.angle_beta   90.00
_cell.angle_gamma   90.00
#
_symmetry.space_group_name_H-M   'P 1'
#
loop_
_entity.id
_entity.type
_entity.pdbx_description
1 polymer ?
#
loop_
_entity_poly.entity_id
_entity_poly.type
_entity_poly.pdbx_seq_one_letter_code
_entity_poly.pdbx_strand_id
1 'polypeptide(L)' 'MSADPILRKGETLNSGEYLTVCYELHHVLLPQLADMRLIEFDRCEDEVRRGRRFDDALRKQIVDRTELAL' A
#
# COMPACT_ATOMS: atom_id res chain seq x y z
N MET A 1 2.02 2.87 -13.58
CA MET A 1 0.79 2.28 -13.02
C MET A 1 -0.07 3.44 -12.56
N SER A 2 -1.31 3.55 -13.05
CA SER A 2 -2.28 4.51 -12.53
C SER A 2 -2.86 3.90 -11.26
N ALA A 3 -2.80 4.59 -10.13
CA ALA A 3 -3.53 4.19 -8.94
C ALA A 3 -4.99 4.62 -9.11
N ASP A 4 -5.93 3.75 -8.73
CA ASP A 4 -7.33 4.13 -8.68
C ASP A 4 -7.54 5.13 -7.54
N PRO A 5 -8.17 6.29 -7.79
CA PRO A 5 -8.43 7.26 -6.74
C PRO A 5 -9.41 6.67 -5.71
N ILE A 6 -9.11 6.91 -4.43
CA ILE A 6 -9.97 6.48 -3.32
C ILE A 6 -11.34 7.17 -3.42
N LEU A 7 -11.36 8.44 -3.83
CA LEU A 7 -12.57 9.23 -4.01
C LEU A 7 -13.10 9.11 -5.44
N ARG A 8 -14.42 8.96 -5.56
CA ARG A 8 -15.11 8.99 -6.85
C ARG A 8 -15.21 10.42 -7.38
N LYS A 9 -15.52 10.53 -8.67
CA LYS A 9 -15.73 11.83 -9.31
C LYS A 9 -16.86 12.60 -8.61
N GLY A 10 -16.54 13.78 -8.08
CA GLY A 10 -17.48 14.65 -7.36
C GLY A 10 -17.49 14.46 -5.84
N GLU A 11 -16.78 13.45 -5.31
CA GLU A 11 -16.57 13.30 -3.88
C GLU A 11 -15.40 14.17 -3.41
N THR A 12 -15.55 14.78 -2.24
CA THR A 12 -14.52 15.58 -1.58
C THR A 12 -14.52 15.24 -0.10
N LEU A 13 -13.34 15.20 0.51
CA LEU A 13 -13.23 15.09 1.96
C LEU A 13 -13.26 16.48 2.58
N ASN A 14 -14.04 16.65 3.64
CA ASN A 14 -13.85 17.80 4.52
C ASN A 14 -12.55 17.62 5.34
N SER A 15 -12.11 18.67 6.03
CA SER A 15 -10.85 18.65 6.78
C SER A 15 -10.80 17.58 7.88
N GLY A 16 -11.92 17.30 8.55
CA GLY A 16 -12.01 16.27 9.58
C GLY A 16 -11.96 14.86 9.02
N GLU A 17 -12.63 14.62 7.89
CA GLU A 17 -12.59 13.34 7.18
C GLU A 17 -11.20 13.07 6.62
N TYR A 18 -10.56 14.08 6.02
CA TYR A 18 -9.18 13.99 5.56
C TYR A 18 -8.22 13.62 6.70
N LEU A 19 -8.33 14.31 7.84
CA LEU A 19 -7.49 14.02 9.01
C LEU A 19 -7.70 12.59 9.51
N THR A 20 -8.95 12.13 9.55
CA THR A 20 -9.29 10.76 9.95
C THR A 20 -8.63 9.74 9.02
N VAL A 21 -8.73 9.91 7.70
CA VAL A 21 -8.09 9.01 6.73
C VAL A 21 -6.58 9.00 6.89
N CYS A 22 -5.95 10.17 7.04
CA CYS A 22 -4.52 10.25 7.29
C CYS A 22 -4.14 9.53 8.59
N TYR A 23 -4.91 9.71 9.66
CA TYR A 23 -4.64 9.08 10.95
C TYR A 23 -4.69 7.55 10.85
N GLU A 24 -5.77 7.00 10.29
CA GLU A 24 -5.94 5.55 10.10
C GLU A 24 -4.83 4.97 9.22
N LEU A 25 -4.46 5.65 8.14
CA LEU A 25 -3.39 5.21 7.27
C LEU A 25 -2.05 5.10 8.01
N HIS A 26 -1.62 6.14 8.72
CA HIS A 26 -0.29 6.21 9.33
C HIS A 26 -0.18 5.44 10.66
N HIS A 27 -1.25 5.39 11.44
CA HIS A 27 -1.23 4.80 12.77
C HIS A 27 -1.74 3.36 12.83
N VAL A 28 -2.56 2.94 11.87
CA VAL A 28 -3.17 1.61 11.86
C VAL A 28 -2.68 0.79 10.66
N LEU A 29 -2.91 1.26 9.43
CA LEU A 29 -2.68 0.45 8.23
C LEU A 29 -1.19 0.25 7.91
N LEU A 30 -0.39 1.32 7.80
CA LEU A 30 1.03 1.22 7.47
C LEU A 30 1.81 0.36 8.49
N PRO A 31 1.61 0.50 9.81
CA PRO A 31 2.23 -0.40 10.79
C PRO A 31 1.86 -1.86 10.60
N GLN A 32 0.57 -2.17 10.38
CA GLN A 32 0.15 -3.56 10.14
C GLN A 32 0.79 -4.15 8.89
N LEU A 33 0.90 -3.37 7.80
CA LEU A 33 1.56 -3.80 6.58
C LEU A 33 3.07 -4.01 6.77
N ALA A 34 3.70 -3.19 7.62
CA ALA A 34 5.10 -3.33 7.98
C ALA A 34 5.34 -4.58 8.85
N ASP A 35 4.47 -4.87 9.81
CA ASP A 35 4.48 -6.10 10.61
C ASP A 35 4.35 -7.35 9.71
N MET A 36 3.51 -7.25 8.68
CA MET A 36 3.37 -8.27 7.65
C MET A 36 4.57 -8.34 6.69
N ARG A 37 5.57 -7.46 6.81
CA ARG A 37 6.75 -7.33 5.93
C ARG A 37 6.42 -7.11 4.46
N LEU A 38 5.23 -6.56 4.18
CA LEU A 38 4.80 -6.18 2.84
C LEU A 38 5.37 -4.81 2.46
N ILE A 39 5.54 -3.93 3.44
CA ILE A 39 6.21 -2.64 3.27
C ILE A 39 7.32 -2.51 4.31
N GLU A 40 8.21 -1.56 4.08
CA GLU A 40 9.03 -0.94 5.11
C GLU A 40 8.48 0.47 5.32
N PHE A 41 8.25 0.87 6.57
CA PHE A 41 7.66 2.17 6.89
C PHE A 41 8.51 2.89 7.92
N ASP A 42 9.11 4.01 7.51
CA ASP A 42 9.81 4.94 8.40
C ASP A 42 8.83 6.02 8.86
N ARG A 43 8.40 5.97 10.12
CA ARG A 43 7.49 6.95 10.70
C ARG A 43 8.12 8.33 10.90
N CYS A 44 9.43 8.43 11.02
CA CYS A 44 10.11 9.70 11.26
C CYS A 44 10.24 10.49 9.97
N GLU A 45 10.63 9.80 8.89
CA GLU A 45 10.81 10.39 7.57
C GLU A 45 9.53 10.35 6.70
N ASP A 46 8.45 9.74 7.22
CA ASP A 46 7.19 9.48 6.51
C ASP A 46 7.39 8.76 5.16
N GLU A 47 8.34 7.82 5.14
CA GLU A 47 8.74 7.12 3.92
C GLU A 47 8.22 5.67 3.91
N VAL A 48 7.57 5.29 2.81
CA VAL A 48 7.09 3.92 2.57
C VAL A 48 7.87 3.29 1.43
N ARG A 49 8.48 2.14 1.69
CA ARG A 49 9.22 1.32 0.72
C ARG A 49 8.62 -0.07 0.61
N ARG A 50 8.98 -0.81 -0.44
CA ARG A 50 8.55 -2.21 -0.60
C ARG A 50 9.27 -3.10 0.40
N GLY A 51 8.52 -3.96 1.07
CA GLY A 51 9.06 -4.97 1.97
C GLY A 51 9.32 -6.29 1.25
N ARG A 52 10.14 -7.15 1.85
CA ARG A 52 10.57 -8.43 1.26
C ARG A 52 9.41 -9.31 0.77
N ARG A 53 8.30 -9.39 1.51
CA ARG A 53 7.16 -10.24 1.11
C ARG A 53 6.41 -9.70 -0.10
N PHE A 54 6.50 -8.40 -0.36
CA PHE A 54 5.96 -7.82 -1.60
C PHE A 54 6.76 -8.30 -2.81
N ASP A 55 8.09 -8.24 -2.74
CA ASP A 55 8.96 -8.70 -3.83
C ASP A 55 8.84 -10.21 -4.06
N ASP A 56 8.71 -10.99 -3.00
CA ASP A 56 8.47 -12.44 -3.11
C ASP A 56 7.14 -12.76 -3.79
N ALA A 57 6.06 -12.05 -3.43
CA ALA A 57 4.76 -12.21 -4.07
C ALA A 57 4.80 -11.82 -5.56
N LEU A 58 5.51 -10.73 -5.89
CA LEU A 58 5.69 -10.29 -7.26
C LEU A 58 6.48 -11.31 -8.09
N ARG A 59 7.57 -11.86 -7.53
CA ARG A 59 8.36 -12.92 -8.19
C ARG A 59 7.53 -14.17 -8.46
N LYS A 60 6.72 -14.61 -7.49
CA LYS A 60 5.80 -15.74 -7.67
C LYS A 60 4.77 -15.48 -8.78
N GLN A 61 4.19 -14.29 -8.83
CA GLN A 61 3.23 -13.93 -9.87
C GLN A 61 3.85 -13.95 -11.28
N ILE A 62 5.12 -13.58 -11.41
CA ILE A 62 5.86 -13.65 -12.69
C ILE A 62 6.12 -15.11 -13.07
N VAL A 63 6.57 -15.95 -12.13
CA VAL A 63 6.82 -17.37 -12.40
C VAL A 63 5.53 -18.10 -12.81
N ASP A 64 4.44 -17.93 -12.07
CA ASP A 64 3.13 -18.55 -12.41
C ASP A 64 2.62 -18.12 -13.80
N ARG A 65 2.82 -16.85 -14.18
CA ARG A 65 2.45 -16.37 -15.53
C ARG A 65 3.33 -16.95 -16.63
N THR A 66 4.55 -17.34 -16.31
CA THR A 66 5.48 -17.92 -17.28
C THR A 66 5.24 -19.41 -17.46
N GLU A 67 4.84 -20.13 -16.40
CA GLU A 67 4.45 -21.55 -16.46
C GLU A 67 3.12 -21.78 -17.19
N LEU A 68 2.18 -20.83 -17.12
CA LEU A 68 0.90 -20.89 -17.87
C LEU A 68 1.02 -20.52 -19.35
N ALA A 69 2.23 -20.18 -19.84
CA ALA A 69 2.49 -19.79 -21.21
C ALA A 69 3.31 -20.83 -22.02
N LEU A 70 3.54 -22.02 -21.44
CA LEU A 70 4.16 -23.20 -22.06
C LEU A 70 3.15 -24.35 -22.17
#